data_AF-A0A939JA04-F1
#
_entry.id   AF-A0A939JA04-F1
#
_cell.length_a   1.000
_cell.length_b   1.000
_cell.length_c   1.000
_cell.angle_alpha   90.00
_cell.angle_beta   90.00
_cell.angle_gamma   90.00
#
_symmetry.space_group_name_H-M   'P 1'
#
loop_
_entity.id
_entity.type
_entity.pdbx_description
1 polymer ?
#
loop_
_entity_poly.entity_id
_entity_poly.type
_entity_poly.pdbx_seq_one_letter_code
_entity_poly.pdbx_strand_id
1 'polypeptide(L)'
;MSREEAIQLAQIYLAQEDQNHPLALDKLRMLNSPTEYGGYWYFDYRYHHPDKLPDESRDMIGGAPGFVIAKHGKQIRVITWNELYELNQVPIQF
;
A
#
# COMPACT_ATOMS: atom_id res chain seq x y z
N MET A 1 -0.76 15.89 -8.80
CA MET A 1 -0.59 14.49 -9.23
C MET A 1 -1.95 13.94 -9.60
N SER A 2 -2.09 13.36 -10.80
CA SER A 2 -3.32 12.71 -11.23
C SER A 2 -3.49 11.32 -10.60
N ARG A 3 -4.68 10.74 -10.74
CA ARG A 3 -4.96 9.36 -10.31
C ARG A 3 -4.12 8.35 -11.07
N GLU A 4 -3.94 8.54 -12.37
CA GLU A 4 -3.15 7.67 -13.24
C GLU A 4 -1.67 7.71 -12.86
N GLU A 5 -1.13 8.90 -12.59
CA GLU A 5 0.24 9.05 -12.08
C GLU A 5 0.42 8.32 -10.73
N ALA A 6 -0.55 8.45 -9.82
CA ALA A 6 -0.50 7.77 -8.53
C ALA A 6 -0.51 6.25 -8.69
N ILE A 7 -1.35 5.72 -9.59
CA ILE A 7 -1.41 4.28 -9.89
C ILE A 7 -0.09 3.78 -10.46
N GLN A 8 0.53 4.53 -11.38
CA GLN A 8 1.83 4.16 -11.94
C GLN A 8 2.93 4.13 -10.85
N LEU A 9 2.96 5.13 -9.98
CA LEU A 9 3.91 5.17 -8.86
C LEU A 9 3.68 4.01 -7.87
N ALA A 10 2.43 3.70 -7.56
CA ALA A 10 2.07 2.56 -6.72
C ALA A 10 2.51 1.22 -7.33
N GLN A 11 2.34 1.03 -8.63
CA GLN A 11 2.82 -0.18 -9.32
C GLN A 11 4.34 -0.31 -9.29
N ILE A 12 5.07 0.80 -9.48
CA ILE A 12 6.54 0.82 -9.38
C ILE A 12 6.98 0.48 -7.96
N TYR A 13 6.37 1.10 -6.95
CA TYR A 13 6.66 0.86 -5.55
C TYR A 13 6.46 -0.62 -5.18
N LEU A 14 5.30 -1.19 -5.50
CA LEU A 14 5.01 -2.60 -5.19
C LEU A 14 5.95 -3.56 -5.91
N ALA A 15 6.35 -3.25 -7.15
CA ALA A 15 7.33 -4.07 -7.88
C ALA A 15 8.73 -4.01 -7.24
N GLN A 16 9.11 -2.89 -6.62
CA GLN A 16 10.37 -2.75 -5.88
C GLN A 16 10.31 -3.48 -4.54
N GLU A 17 9.20 -3.34 -3.80
CA GLU A 17 8.99 -4.07 -2.55
C GLU A 17 8.99 -5.60 -2.78
N ASP A 18 8.36 -6.06 -3.87
CA ASP A 18 8.39 -7.47 -4.30
C ASP A 18 9.83 -8.00 -4.49
N GLN A 19 10.74 -7.17 -5.03
CA GLN A 19 12.13 -7.56 -5.25
C GLN A 19 12.95 -7.63 -3.95
N ASN A 20 12.59 -6.80 -2.96
CA ASN A 20 13.34 -6.66 -1.72
C ASN A 20 12.83 -7.57 -0.60
N HIS A 21 11.66 -8.21 -0.76
CA HIS A 21 11.07 -9.04 0.29
C HIS A 21 11.72 -10.44 0.35
N PRO A 22 12.38 -10.82 1.46
CA PRO A 22 13.17 -12.06 1.57
C PRO A 22 12.35 -13.35 1.54
N LEU A 23 11.02 -13.26 1.63
CA LEU A 23 10.07 -14.36 1.51
C LEU A 23 9.29 -14.28 0.20
N ALA A 24 10.00 -14.18 -0.93
CA ALA A 24 9.48 -13.97 -2.30
C ALA A 24 8.59 -15.11 -2.87
N LEU A 25 7.76 -15.72 -2.03
CA LEU A 25 6.65 -16.57 -2.46
C LEU A 25 5.44 -15.73 -2.88
N ASP A 26 5.36 -14.48 -2.42
CA ASP A 26 4.16 -13.66 -2.53
C ASP A 26 4.41 -12.37 -3.29
N LYS A 27 3.49 -12.02 -4.18
CA LYS A 27 3.54 -10.74 -4.90
C LYS A 27 2.58 -9.75 -4.28
N LEU A 28 3.04 -8.55 -3.96
CA LEU A 28 2.24 -7.45 -3.47
C LEU A 28 1.33 -6.93 -4.58
N ARG A 29 0.04 -6.78 -4.28
CA ARG A 29 -0.96 -6.29 -5.24
C ARG A 29 -1.86 -5.26 -4.58
N MET A 30 -2.14 -4.18 -5.31
CA MET A 30 -3.21 -3.24 -4.94
C MET A 30 -4.54 -3.98 -4.94
N LEU A 31 -5.33 -3.79 -3.89
CA LEU A 31 -6.64 -4.41 -3.74
C LEU A 31 -7.72 -3.64 -4.48
N ASN A 32 -7.68 -2.32 -4.37
CA ASN A 32 -8.75 -1.42 -4.78
C ASN A 32 -8.20 -0.25 -5.60
N SER A 33 -9.14 0.51 -6.19
CA SER A 33 -8.83 1.84 -6.71
C SER A 33 -8.31 2.75 -5.59
N PRO A 34 -7.33 3.63 -5.85
CA PRO A 34 -6.84 4.53 -4.83
C PRO A 34 -7.94 5.45 -4.31
N THR A 35 -7.89 5.73 -3.01
CA THR A 35 -8.74 6.71 -2.37
C THR A 35 -8.04 8.05 -2.33
N GLU A 36 -8.74 9.10 -2.76
CA GLU A 36 -8.21 10.46 -2.73
C GLU A 36 -8.39 11.09 -1.35
N TYR A 37 -7.29 11.56 -0.77
CA TYR A 37 -7.26 12.44 0.38
C TYR A 37 -6.69 13.79 -0.07
N GLY A 38 -7.00 14.89 0.62
CA GLY A 38 -6.64 16.25 0.18
C GLY A 38 -5.20 16.36 -0.34
N GLY A 39 -4.23 15.88 0.45
CA GLY A 39 -2.81 15.87 0.10
C GLY A 39 -2.24 14.56 -0.47
N TYR A 40 -3.02 13.47 -0.50
CA TYR A 40 -2.47 12.12 -0.67
C TYR A 40 -3.36 11.23 -1.52
N TRP A 41 -2.77 10.20 -2.10
CA TRP A 41 -3.47 9.03 -2.63
C TRP A 41 -3.19 7.84 -1.73
N TYR A 42 -4.23 7.23 -1.18
CA TYR A 42 -4.13 6.03 -0.35
C TYR A 42 -4.35 4.78 -1.20
N PHE A 43 -3.53 3.76 -0.93
CA PHE A 43 -3.59 2.46 -1.58
C PHE A 43 -3.62 1.36 -0.53
N ASP A 44 -4.66 0.53 -0.61
CA ASP A 44 -4.74 -0.75 0.08
C ASP A 44 -4.02 -1.81 -0.76
N TYR A 45 -3.21 -2.66 -0.10
CA TYR A 45 -2.48 -3.74 -0.75
C TYR A 45 -2.52 -5.02 0.07
N ARG A 46 -2.38 -6.15 -0.61
CA ARG A 46 -2.19 -7.45 0.04
C ARG A 46 -1.01 -8.20 -0.56
N TYR A 47 -0.47 -9.11 0.23
CA TYR A 47 0.32 -10.22 -0.30
C TYR A 47 -0.60 -11.16 -1.08
N HIS A 48 -0.26 -11.42 -2.34
CA HIS A 48 -0.93 -12.40 -3.18
C HIS A 48 -0.06 -13.65 -3.27
N HIS A 49 -0.57 -14.75 -2.71
CA HIS A 49 0.02 -16.07 -2.80
C HIS A 49 -0.45 -16.77 -4.09
N PRO A 50 0.44 -17.05 -5.05
CA PRO A 50 0.13 -18.00 -6.11
C PRO A 50 0.18 -19.41 -5.50
N ASP A 51 -0.99 -19.91 -5.11
CA ASP A 51 -1.29 -21.30 -4.74
C ASP A 51 -1.00 -21.78 -3.29
N LYS A 52 -2.07 -22.35 -2.67
CA LYS A 52 -2.05 -23.44 -1.65
C LYS A 52 -1.69 -23.18 -0.18
N LEU A 53 -1.74 -21.97 0.34
CA LEU A 53 -1.75 -21.80 1.82
C LEU A 53 -3.20 -21.82 2.36
N PRO A 54 -3.51 -22.62 3.41
CA PRO A 54 -4.80 -22.57 4.11
C PRO A 54 -5.09 -21.16 4.63
N ASP A 55 -6.36 -20.74 4.65
CA ASP A 55 -6.76 -19.38 5.05
C ASP A 55 -6.25 -18.98 6.45
N GLU A 56 -6.14 -19.93 7.38
CA GLU A 56 -5.78 -19.67 8.78
C GLU A 56 -4.37 -19.11 8.99
N SER A 57 -3.42 -19.41 8.09
CA SER A 57 -2.07 -18.83 8.14
C SER A 57 -1.97 -17.48 7.41
N ARG A 58 -3.02 -17.09 6.66
CA ARG A 58 -3.09 -15.78 5.97
C ARG A 58 -3.42 -14.65 6.94
N ASP A 59 -4.29 -14.91 7.91
CA ASP A 59 -4.72 -13.93 8.91
C ASP A 59 -3.61 -13.57 9.92
N MET A 60 -2.61 -14.44 10.09
CA MET A 60 -1.48 -14.17 10.99
C MET A 60 -0.41 -13.26 10.40
N ILE A 61 -0.43 -13.01 9.09
CA ILE A 61 0.47 -12.04 8.45
C ILE A 61 -0.19 -10.66 8.63
N GLY A 62 -0.12 -10.15 9.86
CA GLY A 62 -0.56 -8.80 10.19
C GLY A 62 0.22 -7.78 9.37
N GLY A 63 -0.38 -7.35 8.26
CA GLY A 63 0.17 -6.33 7.37
C GLY A 63 -0.14 -4.92 7.84
N ALA A 64 0.65 -3.96 7.36
CA ALA A 64 0.23 -2.57 7.34
C ALA A 64 -1.07 -2.45 6.50
N PRO A 65 -2.00 -1.53 6.85
CA PRO A 65 -3.24 -1.32 6.09
C PRO A 65 -3.01 -0.92 4.63
N GLY A 66 -1.83 -0.39 4.30
CA GLY A 66 -1.58 0.18 3.00
C GLY A 66 -0.40 1.15 3.00
N PHE A 67 -0.33 1.94 1.93
CA PHE A 67 0.61 3.06 1.81
C PHE A 67 -0.08 4.28 1.23
N VAL A 68 0.53 5.44 1.43
CA VAL A 68 0.13 6.71 0.84
C VAL A 68 1.20 7.23 -0.10
N ILE A 69 0.75 7.97 -1.11
CA ILE A 69 1.60 8.75 -2.00
C ILE A 69 1.24 10.23 -1.86
N ALA A 70 2.20 11.06 -1.47
CA ALA A 70 2.01 12.52 -1.42
C ALA A 70 1.83 13.11 -2.82
N LYS A 71 0.75 13.86 -3.02
CA LYS A 71 0.48 14.57 -4.28
C LYS A 71 1.56 15.60 -4.60
N HIS A 72 2.15 16.20 -3.57
CA HIS A 72 3.31 17.07 -3.63
C HIS A 72 4.57 16.27 -3.26
N GLY A 73 5.65 16.40 -4.03
CA GLY A 73 6.91 15.71 -3.74
C GLY A 73 6.95 14.21 -4.08
N LYS A 74 5.80 13.58 -4.38
CA LYS A 74 5.70 12.17 -4.84
C LYS A 74 6.32 11.15 -3.86
N GLN A 75 6.39 11.50 -2.58
CA GLN A 75 6.93 10.62 -1.55
C GLN A 75 5.93 9.51 -1.22
N ILE A 76 6.45 8.30 -0.95
CA ILE A 76 5.67 7.09 -0.67
C ILE A 76 5.97 6.65 0.75
N ARG A 77 4.94 6.32 1.53
CA ARG A 77 5.09 5.87 2.91
C ARG A 77 4.07 4.81 3.26
N VAL A 78 4.52 3.68 3.80
CA VAL A 78 3.64 2.70 4.46
C VAL A 78 3.05 3.35 5.71
N ILE A 79 1.76 3.18 5.94
CA ILE A 79 1.08 3.77 7.10
C ILE A 79 0.61 2.68 8.05
N THR A 80 0.46 3.00 9.32
CA THR A 80 -0.10 2.11 10.34
C THR A 80 -1.63 2.14 10.34
N TRP A 81 -2.27 1.17 11.01
CA TRP A 81 -3.72 1.15 11.20
C TRP A 81 -4.24 2.42 11.87
N ASN A 82 -3.53 2.96 12.86
CA ASN A 82 -3.91 4.22 13.51
C ASN A 82 -3.87 5.41 12.53
N GLU A 83 -2.81 5.48 11.72
CA GLU A 83 -2.67 6.55 10.73
C GLU A 83 -3.75 6.46 9.63
N LEU A 84 -4.18 5.26 9.25
CA LEU A 84 -5.32 5.07 8.34
C LEU A 84 -6.59 5.72 8.90
N TYR A 85 -6.91 5.51 10.19
CA TYR A 85 -8.07 6.13 10.84
C TYR A 85 -7.97 7.67 10.91
N GLU A 86 -6.75 8.19 10.93
CA GLU A 86 -6.46 9.63 11.04
C GLU A 86 -6.27 10.33 9.70
N LEU A 87 -6.26 9.62 8.56
CA LEU A 87 -5.98 10.20 7.24
C LEU A 87 -6.86 11.41 6.86
N ASN A 88 -8.11 11.43 7.33
CA ASN A 88 -9.05 12.53 7.11
C ASN A 88 -8.96 13.66 8.15
N GLN A 89 -8.19 13.46 9.21
CA GLN A 89 -8.20 14.30 10.42
C GLN A 89 -6.86 14.99 10.64
N VAL A 90 -5.76 14.29 10.37
CA VAL A 90 -4.40 14.73 10.64
C VAL A 90 -3.56 14.61 9.35
N PRO A 91 -2.89 15.69 8.91
CA PRO A 91 -1.95 15.60 7.80
C PRO A 91 -0.82 14.63 8.13
N ILE A 92 -0.57 13.68 7.23
CA ILE A 92 0.59 12.80 7.34
C ILE A 92 1.87 13.60 7.11
N GLN A 93 2.83 13.43 8.01
CA GLN A 93 4.19 13.94 7.86
C GLN A 93 5.04 12.95 7.05
N PHE A 94 5.70 13.47 6.02
CA PHE A 94 6.53 12.75 5.07
C PHE A 94 8.01 12.95 5.36
#